data_AF-W4GDZ9-F1
#
_entry.id   AF-W4GDZ9-F1
#
_cell.length_a   1.000
_cell.length_b   1.000
_cell.length_c   1.000
_cell.angle_alpha   90.00
_cell.angle_beta   90.00
_cell.angle_gamma   90.00
#
_symmetry.space_group_name_H-M   'P 1'
#
loop_
_entity.id
_entity.type
_entity.pdbx_description
1 polymer ?
#
loop_
_entity_poly.entity_id
_entity_poly.type
_entity_poly.pdbx_seq_one_letter_code
_entity_poly.pdbx_strand_id
1 'polypeptide(L)'
;MKLYQSLLVGATAVYALDTFSAKVLVDTKTSQCELIESVHLTQLHRAIQSTTDTLEIVTGRQNLPTADDIILPLGGDAKLQSFVEILGGSTNAVLNHLHRRCPQGALQSNKVERGDAPRVVATPVVRRIVNSGDPKNRIDIVFMGDGYTASEDSRFFGDIQRLTDEMFKGDTFTQYLPLFNVWAVYVPSTQSGIGVGGKPLDTAFGLYRSGTELRGIFTSKAAYAREVCKATGVSACDFPSLIGNDDYYGGLGGEFVIATRSPTTGTVRRQLGTIRRGRDVEALADQLVRPP
;
A
#
# COMPACT_ATOMS: atom_id res chain seq x y z
N MET A 1 52.63 43.76 -4.50
CA MET A 1 52.18 42.59 -5.30
C MET A 1 50.90 42.05 -4.68
N LYS A 2 49.80 42.17 -5.43
CA LYS A 2 48.51 41.44 -5.45
C LYS A 2 47.88 40.93 -4.13
N LEU A 3 46.78 41.57 -3.76
CA LEU A 3 45.66 40.99 -3.02
C LEU A 3 45.02 39.85 -3.84
N TYR A 4 44.73 38.71 -3.21
CA TYR A 4 43.82 37.70 -3.75
C TYR A 4 42.63 37.58 -2.79
N GLN A 5 41.50 38.13 -3.20
CA GLN A 5 40.18 37.76 -2.69
C GLN A 5 39.82 36.40 -3.27
N SER A 6 39.60 35.41 -2.42
CA SER A 6 39.00 34.14 -2.81
C SER A 6 37.51 34.18 -2.46
N LEU A 7 36.67 34.41 -3.47
CA LEU A 7 35.25 34.04 -3.43
C LEU A 7 35.16 32.51 -3.35
N LEU A 8 34.56 31.98 -2.29
CA LEU A 8 33.98 30.64 -2.29
C LEU A 8 32.47 30.79 -2.29
N VAL A 9 31.91 30.65 -3.49
CA VAL A 9 30.48 30.53 -3.76
C VAL A 9 29.98 29.28 -3.04
N GLY A 10 29.09 29.45 -2.08
CA GLY A 10 28.41 28.33 -1.42
C GLY A 10 27.59 27.57 -2.45
N ALA A 11 27.95 26.30 -2.68
CA ALA A 11 27.11 25.38 -3.40
C ALA A 11 25.88 25.06 -2.53
N THR A 12 24.75 25.69 -2.81
CA THR A 12 23.46 25.23 -2.28
C THR A 12 23.15 23.90 -2.96
N ALA A 13 23.29 22.81 -2.22
CA ALA A 13 22.73 21.52 -2.63
C ALA A 13 21.23 21.70 -2.87
N VAL A 14 20.80 21.53 -4.13
CA VAL A 14 19.38 21.48 -4.48
C VAL A 14 18.89 20.10 -4.05
N TYR A 15 18.31 20.01 -2.86
CA TYR A 15 17.60 18.82 -2.42
C TYR A 15 16.42 18.61 -3.37
N ALA A 16 16.32 17.43 -3.99
CA ALA A 16 15.14 17.05 -4.75
C ALA A 16 13.95 16.99 -3.79
N LEU A 17 12.95 17.84 -4.03
CA LEU A 17 11.83 18.01 -3.13
C LEU A 17 10.74 16.99 -3.46
N ASP A 18 10.38 16.14 -2.51
CA ASP A 18 9.33 15.14 -2.70
C ASP A 18 7.99 15.79 -3.10
N THR A 19 7.29 15.18 -4.06
CA THR A 19 5.96 15.63 -4.51
C THR A 19 4.90 14.66 -4.02
N PHE A 20 3.87 15.18 -3.37
CA PHE A 20 2.73 14.42 -2.87
C PHE A 20 1.51 14.69 -3.76
N SER A 21 0.67 13.68 -3.99
CA SER A 21 -0.58 13.80 -4.73
C SER A 21 -1.77 13.32 -3.91
N ALA A 22 -2.94 13.89 -4.14
CA ALA A 22 -4.22 13.36 -3.73
C ALA A 22 -5.28 13.66 -4.79
N LYS A 23 -6.29 12.80 -4.91
CA LYS A 23 -7.30 12.91 -5.96
C LYS A 23 -8.70 12.83 -5.38
N VAL A 24 -9.55 13.77 -5.77
CA VAL A 24 -10.95 13.81 -5.38
C VAL A 24 -11.84 13.92 -6.62
N LEU A 25 -13.03 13.34 -6.54
CA LEU A 25 -14.11 13.60 -7.49
C LEU A 25 -14.97 14.72 -6.92
N VAL A 26 -15.20 15.77 -7.71
CA VAL A 26 -15.98 16.93 -7.30
C VAL A 26 -17.20 17.08 -8.20
N ASP A 27 -18.37 17.16 -7.58
CA ASP A 27 -19.62 17.55 -8.24
C ASP A 27 -19.76 19.08 -8.21
N THR A 28 -19.76 19.69 -9.40
CA THR A 28 -19.83 21.15 -9.57
C THR A 28 -21.17 21.76 -9.16
N LYS A 29 -22.25 20.96 -9.12
CA LYS A 29 -23.60 21.42 -8.75
C LYS A 29 -23.80 21.38 -7.24
N THR A 30 -23.34 20.32 -6.59
CA THR A 30 -23.57 20.09 -5.14
C THR A 30 -22.38 20.50 -4.27
N SER A 31 -21.23 20.82 -4.88
CA SER A 31 -19.95 21.06 -4.18
C SER A 31 -19.53 19.89 -3.29
N GLN A 32 -20.06 18.69 -3.55
CA GLN A 32 -19.67 17.49 -2.84
C GLN A 32 -18.34 16.98 -3.38
N CYS A 33 -17.50 16.50 -2.47
CA CYS A 33 -16.23 15.88 -2.79
C CYS A 33 -16.22 14.43 -2.31
N GLU A 34 -15.69 13.55 -3.15
CA GLU A 34 -15.43 12.15 -2.84
C GLU A 34 -13.93 11.88 -2.97
N LEU A 35 -13.32 11.24 -1.98
CA LEU A 35 -11.90 10.89 -2.02
C LEU A 35 -11.69 9.67 -2.91
N ILE A 36 -10.96 9.85 -4.00
CA ILE A 36 -10.60 8.78 -4.93
C ILE A 36 -9.23 8.20 -4.57
N GLU A 37 -8.25 9.07 -4.29
CA GLU A 37 -6.91 8.69 -3.85
C GLU A 37 -6.50 9.56 -2.68
N SER A 38 -6.13 8.93 -1.55
CA SER A 38 -5.57 9.62 -0.39
C SER A 38 -4.18 10.18 -0.69
N VAL A 39 -3.71 11.10 0.17
CA VAL A 39 -2.38 11.71 0.03
C VAL A 39 -1.29 10.63 -0.01
N HIS A 40 -0.53 10.57 -1.10
CA HIS A 40 0.55 9.62 -1.32
C HIS A 40 1.73 10.30 -2.02
N LEU A 41 2.90 9.67 -1.97
CA LEU A 41 4.08 10.15 -2.69
C LEU A 41 3.90 9.85 -4.19
N THR A 42 4.14 10.83 -5.06
CA THR A 42 4.01 10.70 -6.51
C THR A 42 5.30 11.11 -7.23
N GLN A 43 5.30 11.05 -8.57
CA GLN A 43 6.42 11.52 -9.38
C GLN A 43 6.67 13.03 -9.17
N LEU A 44 7.94 13.42 -9.21
CA LEU A 44 8.34 14.82 -9.09
C LEU A 44 7.66 15.68 -10.16
N HIS A 45 7.01 16.74 -9.72
CA HIS A 45 6.35 17.68 -10.63
C HIS A 45 7.13 19.00 -10.70
N ARG A 46 7.52 19.42 -11.90
CA ARG A 46 8.33 20.64 -12.16
C ARG A 46 7.79 21.92 -11.48
N ALA A 47 6.47 22.00 -11.32
CA ALA A 47 5.80 23.14 -10.72
C ALA A 47 5.92 23.19 -9.18
N ILE A 48 6.40 22.13 -8.54
CA ILE A 48 6.60 22.03 -7.10
C ILE A 48 8.08 22.22 -6.80
N GLN A 49 8.45 23.41 -6.33
CA GLN A 49 9.83 23.83 -6.06
C GLN A 49 10.07 24.06 -4.57
N SER A 50 9.02 24.22 -3.78
CA SER A 50 9.04 24.42 -2.33
C SER A 50 8.04 23.51 -1.61
N THR A 51 8.27 23.27 -0.31
CA THR A 51 7.38 22.45 0.53
C THR A 51 5.97 23.02 0.70
N THR A 52 5.78 24.30 0.34
CA THR A 52 4.50 25.01 0.41
C THR A 52 3.79 25.08 -0.94
N ASP A 53 4.45 24.72 -2.03
CA ASP A 53 3.86 24.80 -3.36
C ASP A 53 2.74 23.77 -3.48
N THR A 54 1.66 24.18 -4.16
CA THR A 54 0.55 23.30 -4.51
C THR A 54 0.12 23.57 -5.95
N LEU A 55 -0.24 22.53 -6.68
CA LEU A 55 -0.81 22.62 -8.02
C LEU A 55 -2.11 21.81 -8.06
N GLU A 56 -3.18 22.43 -8.56
CA GLU A 56 -4.45 21.76 -8.82
C GLU A 56 -4.54 21.43 -10.32
N ILE A 57 -4.88 20.17 -10.64
CA ILE A 57 -5.14 19.70 -12.00
C ILE A 57 -6.59 19.22 -12.05
N VAL A 58 -7.40 19.89 -12.88
CA VAL A 58 -8.83 19.59 -13.03
C VAL A 58 -9.06 18.90 -14.36
N THR A 59 -9.63 17.69 -14.32
CA THR A 59 -9.99 16.90 -15.50
C THR A 59 -11.49 16.61 -15.49
N GLY A 60 -12.22 17.05 -16.51
CA GLY A 60 -13.64 16.72 -16.66
C GLY A 60 -13.85 15.23 -16.94
N ARG A 61 -14.92 14.64 -16.38
CA ARG A 61 -15.26 13.24 -16.64
C ARG A 61 -15.74 13.08 -18.09
N GLN A 62 -15.03 12.30 -18.90
CA GLN A 62 -15.36 12.06 -20.32
C GLN A 62 -16.04 10.71 -20.59
N ASN A 63 -16.15 9.84 -19.59
CA ASN A 63 -16.70 8.49 -19.75
C ASN A 63 -18.24 8.48 -19.73
N LEU A 64 -18.85 7.63 -20.56
CA LEU A 64 -20.25 7.20 -20.39
C LEU A 64 -20.42 6.48 -19.04
N PRO A 65 -21.56 6.64 -18.34
CA PRO A 65 -21.80 5.95 -17.07
C PRO A 65 -21.70 4.44 -17.24
N THR A 66 -20.89 3.79 -16.41
CA THR A 66 -20.78 2.32 -16.35
C THR A 66 -21.74 1.76 -15.29
N ALA A 67 -22.13 0.49 -15.41
CA ALA A 67 -23.11 -0.13 -14.50
C ALA A 67 -22.66 -0.21 -13.02
N ASP A 68 -21.39 0.08 -12.72
CA ASP A 68 -20.87 0.24 -11.35
C ASP A 68 -21.10 1.66 -10.77
N ASP A 69 -21.64 2.61 -11.55
CA ASP A 69 -21.98 3.99 -11.13
C ASP A 69 -23.38 4.10 -10.46
N ILE A 70 -23.83 3.07 -9.72
CA ILE A 70 -25.15 3.06 -9.04
C ILE A 70 -25.23 4.04 -7.85
N ILE A 71 -24.19 4.85 -7.60
CA ILE A 71 -24.26 5.99 -6.68
C ILE A 71 -24.09 7.30 -7.47
N LEU A 72 -24.94 7.53 -8.46
CA LEU A 72 -25.40 8.89 -8.71
C LEU A 72 -26.49 9.18 -7.66
N PRO A 73 -26.26 10.05 -6.65
CA PRO A 73 -27.37 10.57 -5.89
C PRO A 73 -28.26 11.32 -6.88
N LEU A 74 -29.41 10.74 -7.20
CA LEU A 74 -30.53 11.42 -7.87
C LEU A 74 -30.13 12.26 -9.10
N GLY A 75 -29.74 11.60 -10.19
CA GLY A 75 -29.73 12.24 -11.52
C GLY A 75 -28.65 13.30 -11.75
N GLY A 76 -27.44 13.08 -11.24
CA GLY A 76 -26.27 13.90 -11.58
C GLY A 76 -25.79 13.63 -13.00
N ASP A 77 -25.71 14.66 -13.84
CA ASP A 77 -25.13 14.59 -15.18
C ASP A 77 -23.61 14.37 -15.04
N ALA A 78 -23.06 13.32 -15.65
CA ALA A 78 -21.63 13.01 -15.63
C ALA A 78 -20.78 14.19 -16.15
N LYS A 79 -21.35 15.10 -16.95
CA LYS A 79 -20.72 16.34 -17.40
C LYS A 79 -20.47 17.36 -16.29
N LEU A 80 -21.14 17.24 -15.15
CA LEU A 80 -21.02 18.13 -14.00
C LEU A 80 -20.01 17.63 -12.97
N GLN A 81 -19.37 16.47 -13.21
CA GLN A 81 -18.35 15.91 -12.34
C GLN A 81 -16.95 16.11 -12.92
N SER A 82 -16.00 16.45 -12.05
CA SER A 82 -14.60 16.66 -12.40
C SER A 82 -13.68 15.95 -11.41
N PHE A 83 -12.65 15.29 -11.91
CA PHE A 83 -11.54 14.82 -11.10
C PHE A 83 -10.61 16.00 -10.81
N VAL A 84 -10.32 16.22 -9.54
CA VAL A 84 -9.38 17.23 -9.08
C VAL A 84 -8.21 16.49 -8.43
N GLU A 85 -7.05 16.57 -9.07
CA GLU A 85 -5.79 16.08 -8.51
C GLU A 85 -5.01 17.25 -7.93
N ILE A 86 -4.54 17.11 -6.71
CA ILE A 86 -3.79 18.14 -5.98
C ILE A 86 -2.39 17.60 -5.72
N LEU A 87 -1.42 18.27 -6.32
CA LEU A 87 0.00 18.05 -6.11
C LEU A 87 0.54 19.05 -5.10
N GLY A 88 1.50 18.67 -4.28
CA GLY A 88 2.17 19.60 -3.37
C GLY A 88 3.52 19.13 -2.86
N GLY A 89 4.33 20.08 -2.40
CA GLY A 89 5.70 19.80 -1.90
C GLY A 89 5.76 19.24 -0.48
N SER A 90 4.61 19.06 0.17
CA SER A 90 4.47 18.38 1.44
C SER A 90 3.06 17.84 1.62
N THR A 91 2.90 16.82 2.48
CA THR A 91 1.59 16.29 2.87
C THR A 91 0.67 17.40 3.42
N ASN A 92 1.21 18.31 4.23
CA ASN A 92 0.44 19.42 4.80
C ASN A 92 -0.03 20.42 3.74
N ALA A 93 0.79 20.71 2.73
CA ALA A 93 0.39 21.58 1.63
C ALA A 93 -0.80 20.99 0.85
N VAL A 94 -0.75 19.70 0.55
CA VAL A 94 -1.84 18.97 -0.11
C VAL A 94 -3.10 18.90 0.75
N LEU A 95 -2.97 18.56 2.04
CA LEU A 95 -4.12 18.49 2.98
C LEU A 95 -4.80 19.86 3.16
N ASN A 96 -4.01 20.93 3.30
CA ASN A 96 -4.55 22.28 3.42
C ASN A 96 -5.28 22.71 2.13
N HIS A 97 -4.77 22.32 0.97
CA HIS A 97 -5.41 22.60 -0.30
C HIS A 97 -6.72 21.80 -0.47
N LEU A 98 -6.69 20.51 -0.14
CA LEU A 98 -7.89 19.65 -0.08
C LEU A 98 -8.96 20.24 0.84
N HIS A 99 -8.59 20.74 2.02
CA HIS A 99 -9.53 21.30 2.97
C HIS A 99 -10.18 22.59 2.45
N ARG A 100 -9.43 23.44 1.73
CA ARG A 100 -9.99 24.61 1.05
C ARG A 100 -10.91 24.21 -0.10
N ARG A 101 -10.54 23.17 -0.85
CA ARG A 101 -11.30 22.72 -2.02
C ARG A 101 -12.59 22.00 -1.65
N CYS A 102 -12.57 21.30 -0.52
CA CYS A 102 -13.63 20.44 -0.01
C CYS A 102 -13.90 20.77 1.47
N PRO A 103 -14.56 21.92 1.76
CA PRO A 103 -14.78 22.40 3.13
C PRO A 103 -15.70 21.47 3.95
N GLN A 104 -16.52 20.66 3.30
CA GLN A 104 -17.36 19.63 3.94
C GLN A 104 -16.65 18.27 4.10
N GLY A 105 -15.36 18.19 3.71
CA GLY A 105 -14.58 16.95 3.68
C GLY A 105 -14.87 16.10 2.43
N ALA A 106 -13.91 15.28 2.02
CA ALA A 106 -14.04 14.37 0.87
C ALA A 106 -14.78 13.05 1.20
N LEU A 107 -15.66 13.07 2.20
CA LEU A 107 -16.36 11.89 2.73
C LEU A 107 -17.88 12.09 2.61
N GLN A 108 -18.44 11.70 1.47
CA GLN A 108 -19.87 11.39 1.35
C GLN A 108 -20.01 10.05 0.63
N SER A 109 -20.68 9.11 1.31
CA SER A 109 -21.13 7.77 0.87
C SER A 109 -20.16 6.58 0.96
N ASN A 110 -19.75 6.25 2.18
CA ASN A 110 -19.95 4.89 2.69
C ASN A 110 -20.78 4.96 3.96
N LYS A 111 -22.09 5.20 3.79
CA LYS A 111 -23.06 5.06 4.88
C LYS A 111 -23.65 3.66 4.82
N VAL A 112 -22.86 2.68 5.22
CA VAL A 112 -23.36 1.44 5.83
C VAL A 112 -22.60 1.27 7.15
N GLU A 113 -23.37 1.51 8.21
CA GLU A 113 -23.22 1.08 9.60
C GLU A 113 -22.16 1.75 10.49
N ARG A 114 -22.70 2.77 11.18
CA ARG A 114 -22.28 3.22 12.50
C ARG A 114 -22.71 2.17 13.53
N GLY A 115 -21.75 1.53 14.18
CA GLY A 115 -22.02 0.64 15.30
C GLY A 115 -20.90 -0.37 15.52
N ASP A 116 -19.76 0.07 16.03
CA ASP A 116 -19.00 -0.74 16.99
C ASP A 116 -18.11 0.17 17.83
N ALA A 117 -18.00 -0.20 19.11
CA ALA A 117 -17.28 0.46 20.18
C ALA A 117 -15.79 0.70 19.83
N PRO A 118 -14.98 1.37 20.68
CA PRO A 118 -13.55 1.49 20.47
C PRO A 118 -12.94 0.08 20.31
N ARG A 119 -12.69 -0.36 19.06
CA ARG A 119 -11.90 -1.56 18.81
C ARG A 119 -10.53 -1.27 19.42
N VAL A 120 -10.16 -2.08 20.42
CA VAL A 120 -8.79 -2.13 20.93
C VAL A 120 -7.91 -2.34 19.71
N VAL A 121 -7.16 -1.31 19.30
CA VAL A 121 -6.17 -1.44 18.23
C VAL A 121 -5.08 -2.31 18.81
N ALA A 122 -5.19 -3.62 18.59
CA ALA A 122 -4.20 -4.58 19.07
C ALA A 122 -2.85 -4.17 18.49
N THR A 123 -1.85 -3.99 19.35
CA THR A 123 -0.51 -3.62 18.93
C THR A 123 0.05 -4.75 18.06
N PRO A 124 0.52 -4.47 16.83
CA PRO A 124 1.10 -5.50 15.98
C PRO A 124 2.34 -6.10 16.65
N VAL A 125 2.45 -7.42 16.62
CA VAL A 125 3.65 -8.14 17.07
C VAL A 125 4.55 -8.35 15.86
N VAL A 126 5.72 -7.73 15.87
CA VAL A 126 6.69 -7.82 14.78
C VAL A 126 7.80 -8.79 15.16
N ARG A 127 8.11 -9.74 14.27
CA ARG A 127 9.27 -10.63 14.38
C ARG A 127 10.05 -10.63 13.08
N ARG A 128 11.37 -10.71 13.18
CA ARG A 128 12.23 -10.90 12.03
C ARG A 128 12.54 -12.39 11.88
N ILE A 129 12.16 -12.96 10.75
CA ILE A 129 12.33 -14.37 10.40
C ILE A 129 13.70 -14.59 9.76
N VAL A 130 14.08 -13.69 8.85
CA VAL A 130 15.42 -13.66 8.23
C VAL A 130 16.03 -12.29 8.46
N ASN A 131 17.27 -12.29 8.94
CA ASN A 131 18.07 -11.10 9.18
C ASN A 131 19.40 -11.19 8.44
N SER A 132 19.50 -10.50 7.31
CA SER A 132 20.71 -10.53 6.48
C SER A 132 21.48 -9.21 6.48
N GLY A 133 20.96 -8.15 7.14
CA GLY A 133 21.64 -6.86 7.25
C GLY A 133 20.72 -5.67 7.55
N ASP A 134 21.28 -4.47 7.46
CA ASP A 134 20.55 -3.21 7.60
C ASP A 134 19.50 -3.06 6.48
N PRO A 135 18.22 -2.74 6.79
CA PRO A 135 17.17 -2.50 5.79
C PRO A 135 17.52 -1.47 4.71
N LYS A 136 18.44 -0.54 4.98
CA LYS A 136 18.92 0.43 3.96
C LYS A 136 19.63 -0.22 2.77
N ASN A 137 20.17 -1.42 2.95
CA ASN A 137 20.99 -2.13 1.97
C ASN A 137 20.45 -3.55 1.69
N ARG A 138 19.20 -3.82 2.08
CA ARG A 138 18.52 -5.10 1.89
C ARG A 138 17.16 -4.86 1.29
N ILE A 139 16.56 -5.92 0.79
CA ILE A 139 15.17 -5.93 0.35
C ILE A 139 14.34 -6.52 1.49
N ASP A 140 13.41 -5.73 2.01
CA ASP A 140 12.59 -6.11 3.16
C ASP A 140 11.21 -6.62 2.72
N ILE A 141 11.02 -7.94 2.86
CA ILE A 141 9.73 -8.61 2.62
C ILE A 141 8.96 -8.67 3.94
N VAL A 142 7.74 -8.15 3.95
CA VAL A 142 6.91 -8.06 5.15
C VAL A 142 5.66 -8.91 4.99
N PHE A 143 5.59 -10.03 5.71
CA PHE A 143 4.41 -10.87 5.78
C PHE A 143 3.50 -10.43 6.93
N MET A 144 2.32 -9.93 6.59
CA MET A 144 1.28 -9.51 7.52
C MET A 144 0.14 -10.53 7.51
N GLY A 145 -0.15 -11.14 8.67
CA GLY A 145 -1.18 -12.18 8.78
C GLY A 145 -2.59 -11.62 8.89
N ASP A 146 -3.54 -12.16 8.12
CA ASP A 146 -4.96 -11.89 8.28
C ASP A 146 -5.75 -13.15 8.61
N GLY A 147 -6.76 -13.02 9.47
CA GLY A 147 -7.62 -14.15 9.85
C GLY A 147 -6.99 -15.12 10.85
N TYR A 148 -5.89 -14.73 11.51
CA TYR A 148 -5.30 -15.48 12.61
C TYR A 148 -5.78 -14.88 13.94
N THR A 149 -6.50 -15.67 14.73
CA THR A 149 -6.97 -15.25 16.05
C THR A 149 -5.84 -15.22 17.07
N ALA A 150 -6.07 -14.62 18.25
CA ALA A 150 -5.11 -14.58 19.36
C ALA A 150 -4.55 -15.97 19.75
N SER A 151 -5.37 -17.02 19.63
CA SER A 151 -4.98 -18.41 19.89
C SER A 151 -4.19 -19.07 18.75
N GLU A 152 -4.05 -18.40 17.61
CA GLU A 152 -3.37 -18.91 16.41
C GLU A 152 -2.05 -18.17 16.13
N ASP A 153 -1.49 -17.46 17.11
CA ASP A 153 -0.23 -16.73 16.99
C ASP A 153 0.93 -17.67 16.58
N SER A 154 1.04 -18.82 17.25
CA SER A 154 2.04 -19.85 16.98
C SER A 154 1.89 -20.44 15.57
N ARG A 155 0.63 -20.63 15.13
CA ARG A 155 0.29 -21.09 13.78
C ARG A 155 0.76 -20.09 12.73
N PHE A 156 0.47 -18.80 12.92
CA PHE A 156 0.90 -17.74 12.02
C PHE A 156 2.43 -17.74 11.84
N PHE A 157 3.21 -17.71 12.91
CA PHE A 157 4.67 -17.69 12.79
C PHE A 157 5.22 -18.98 12.17
N GLY A 158 4.61 -20.13 12.45
CA GLY A 158 4.95 -21.40 11.79
C GLY A 158 4.68 -21.37 10.28
N ASP A 159 3.57 -20.76 9.85
CA ASP A 159 3.26 -20.60 8.43
C ASP A 159 4.24 -19.66 7.74
N ILE A 160 4.57 -18.53 8.37
CA ILE A 160 5.54 -17.59 7.77
C ILE A 160 6.92 -18.22 7.68
N GLN A 161 7.37 -18.97 8.70
CA GLN A 161 8.63 -19.71 8.64
C GLN A 161 8.61 -20.69 7.46
N ARG A 162 7.57 -21.52 7.35
CA ARG A 162 7.43 -22.48 6.25
C ARG A 162 7.42 -21.80 4.88
N LEU A 163 6.63 -20.75 4.70
CA LEU A 163 6.55 -19.99 3.44
C LEU A 163 7.90 -19.37 3.08
N THR A 164 8.64 -18.89 4.08
CA THR A 164 10.00 -18.36 3.93
C THR A 164 10.97 -19.46 3.49
N ASP A 165 10.96 -20.60 4.16
CA ASP A 165 11.79 -21.75 3.82
C ASP A 165 11.50 -22.25 2.40
N GLU A 166 10.22 -22.34 2.02
CA GLU A 166 9.79 -22.72 0.67
C GLU A 166 10.22 -21.70 -0.40
N MET A 167 10.19 -20.40 -0.08
CA MET A 167 10.60 -19.33 -1.00
C MET A 167 12.09 -19.44 -1.36
N PHE A 168 12.92 -19.84 -0.40
CA PHE A 168 14.37 -19.97 -0.58
C PHE A 168 14.82 -21.42 -0.85
N LYS A 169 13.90 -22.36 -0.98
CA LYS A 169 14.22 -23.75 -1.32
C LYS A 169 14.63 -23.87 -2.79
N GLY A 170 15.87 -24.30 -3.02
CA GLY A 170 16.43 -24.59 -4.35
C GLY A 170 17.40 -23.53 -4.87
N ASP A 171 18.08 -23.83 -5.98
CA ASP A 171 19.27 -23.08 -6.41
C ASP A 171 18.98 -21.64 -6.90
N THR A 172 17.75 -21.35 -7.33
CA THR A 172 17.40 -20.06 -7.96
C THR A 172 17.47 -18.87 -7.00
N PHE A 173 16.95 -19.01 -5.76
CA PHE A 173 16.86 -17.91 -4.79
C PHE A 173 17.85 -18.04 -3.62
N THR A 174 18.47 -19.20 -3.42
CA THR A 174 19.43 -19.43 -2.32
C THR A 174 20.62 -18.48 -2.39
N GLN A 175 21.15 -18.21 -3.59
CA GLN A 175 22.28 -17.28 -3.76
C GLN A 175 21.95 -15.83 -3.40
N TYR A 176 20.67 -15.46 -3.45
CA TYR A 176 20.21 -14.10 -3.17
C TYR A 176 19.70 -13.93 -1.73
N LEU A 177 19.61 -15.02 -0.94
CA LEU A 177 19.24 -14.98 0.49
C LEU A 177 19.92 -13.84 1.28
N PRO A 178 21.24 -13.59 1.14
CA PRO A 178 21.91 -12.54 1.89
C PRO A 178 21.42 -11.12 1.57
N LEU A 179 20.64 -10.93 0.50
CA LEU A 179 20.08 -9.64 0.09
C LEU A 179 18.71 -9.35 0.72
N PHE A 180 18.07 -10.34 1.34
CA PHE A 180 16.71 -10.20 1.86
C PHE A 180 16.66 -10.17 3.38
N ASN A 181 15.79 -9.31 3.91
CA ASN A 181 15.24 -9.42 5.24
C ASN A 181 13.80 -9.91 5.13
N VAL A 182 13.37 -10.75 6.07
CA VAL A 182 11.98 -11.23 6.13
C VAL A 182 11.39 -10.92 7.48
N TRP A 183 10.26 -10.22 7.46
CA TRP A 183 9.50 -9.82 8.64
C TRP A 183 8.16 -10.55 8.68
N ALA A 184 7.76 -10.97 9.87
CA ALA A 184 6.43 -11.46 10.19
C ALA A 184 5.77 -10.45 11.11
N VAL A 185 4.64 -9.89 10.68
CA VAL A 185 3.84 -8.93 11.43
C VAL A 185 2.49 -9.56 11.73
N TYR A 186 2.27 -9.85 13.00
CA TYR A 186 1.07 -10.48 13.50
C TYR A 186 0.11 -9.43 14.07
N VAL A 187 -1.10 -9.39 13.53
CA VAL A 187 -2.21 -8.62 14.10
C VAL A 187 -3.33 -9.60 14.41
N PRO A 188 -3.72 -9.76 15.70
CA PRO A 188 -4.76 -10.71 16.06
C PRO A 188 -6.10 -10.29 15.42
N SER A 189 -6.69 -11.19 14.66
CA SER A 189 -8.03 -11.05 14.09
C SER A 189 -9.09 -11.49 15.09
N THR A 190 -10.27 -10.87 15.06
CA THR A 190 -11.40 -11.29 15.90
C THR A 190 -12.04 -12.57 15.38
N GLN A 191 -11.99 -12.82 14.07
CA GLN A 191 -12.43 -14.06 13.43
C GLN A 191 -11.26 -14.81 12.79
N SER A 192 -11.38 -16.14 12.76
CA SER A 192 -10.48 -17.03 12.03
C SER A 192 -10.91 -17.15 10.57
N GLY A 193 -9.95 -17.17 9.64
CA GLY A 193 -10.21 -17.38 8.22
C GLY A 193 -10.36 -16.08 7.43
N ILE A 194 -10.84 -16.20 6.18
CA ILE A 194 -11.12 -15.06 5.31
C ILE A 194 -12.54 -15.10 4.77
N GLY A 195 -13.04 -13.94 4.34
CA GLY A 195 -14.40 -13.78 3.81
C GLY A 195 -14.65 -14.46 2.47
N VAL A 196 -15.92 -14.71 2.16
CA VAL A 196 -16.37 -15.32 0.90
C VAL A 196 -17.64 -14.65 0.40
N GLY A 197 -17.91 -14.76 -0.91
CA GLY A 197 -19.12 -14.19 -1.53
C GLY A 197 -19.17 -12.66 -1.47
N GLY A 198 -18.02 -12.00 -1.57
CA GLY A 198 -17.90 -10.54 -1.52
C GLY A 198 -18.01 -9.95 -0.12
N LYS A 199 -18.06 -10.79 0.92
CA LYS A 199 -18.25 -10.36 2.31
C LYS A 199 -16.99 -10.62 3.14
N PRO A 200 -16.24 -9.58 3.51
CA PRO A 200 -15.16 -9.70 4.48
C PRO A 200 -15.65 -10.23 5.82
N LEU A 201 -14.81 -11.05 6.46
CA LEU A 201 -14.94 -11.31 7.89
C LEU A 201 -14.38 -10.12 8.69
N ASP A 202 -14.72 -10.06 9.97
CA ASP A 202 -14.04 -9.18 10.91
C ASP A 202 -12.64 -9.73 11.21
N THR A 203 -11.70 -9.36 10.36
CA THR A 203 -10.29 -9.73 10.49
C THR A 203 -9.42 -8.48 10.45
N ALA A 204 -8.15 -8.59 10.81
CA ALA A 204 -7.23 -7.46 10.90
C ALA A 204 -7.23 -6.60 9.62
N PHE A 205 -7.19 -7.26 8.47
CA PHE A 205 -7.08 -6.65 7.14
C PHE A 205 -8.30 -6.91 6.24
N GLY A 206 -9.30 -7.65 6.73
CA GLY A 206 -10.56 -7.86 6.02
C GLY A 206 -10.37 -8.56 4.69
N LEU A 207 -9.57 -9.63 4.63
CA LEU A 207 -9.39 -10.41 3.41
C LEU A 207 -10.66 -11.17 3.04
N TYR A 208 -10.97 -11.22 1.75
CA TYR A 208 -12.15 -11.91 1.23
C TYR A 208 -12.04 -12.31 -0.24
N ARG A 209 -12.88 -13.26 -0.63
CA ARG A 209 -13.13 -13.63 -2.03
C ARG A 209 -14.44 -13.05 -2.53
N SER A 210 -14.44 -12.53 -3.76
CA SER A 210 -15.61 -11.88 -4.37
C SER A 210 -16.72 -12.84 -4.81
N GLY A 211 -16.41 -14.05 -5.29
CA GLY A 211 -17.43 -14.95 -5.85
C GLY A 211 -16.95 -16.35 -6.26
N THR A 212 -17.51 -16.88 -7.35
CA THR A 212 -17.32 -18.27 -7.83
C THR A 212 -15.88 -18.60 -8.23
N GLU A 213 -15.10 -17.58 -8.60
CA GLU A 213 -13.68 -17.71 -8.86
C GLU A 213 -12.90 -17.62 -7.54
N LEU A 214 -12.57 -18.78 -6.97
CA LEU A 214 -11.92 -18.89 -5.66
C LEU A 214 -10.45 -18.42 -5.63
N ARG A 215 -9.94 -17.81 -6.71
CA ARG A 215 -8.52 -17.46 -6.86
C ARG A 215 -8.19 -16.03 -6.46
N GLY A 216 -9.11 -15.07 -6.63
CA GLY A 216 -8.87 -13.67 -6.28
C GLY A 216 -9.15 -13.40 -4.81
N ILE A 217 -8.19 -12.83 -4.10
CA ILE A 217 -8.36 -12.38 -2.71
C ILE A 217 -8.12 -10.88 -2.65
N PHE A 218 -9.04 -10.18 -2.00
CA PHE A 218 -9.05 -8.73 -1.87
C PHE A 218 -9.01 -8.35 -0.39
N THR A 219 -8.50 -7.15 -0.09
CA THR A 219 -8.55 -6.56 1.25
C THR A 219 -9.58 -5.43 1.28
N SER A 220 -10.36 -5.34 2.36
CA SER A 220 -11.22 -4.18 2.61
C SER A 220 -10.55 -3.08 3.44
N LYS A 221 -9.33 -3.33 3.95
CA LYS A 221 -8.61 -2.45 4.90
C LYS A 221 -7.19 -2.12 4.43
N ALA A 222 -7.00 -1.84 3.14
CA ALA A 222 -5.69 -1.55 2.53
C ALA A 222 -4.91 -0.42 3.22
N ALA A 223 -5.58 0.69 3.57
CA ALA A 223 -4.94 1.80 4.28
C ALA A 223 -4.39 1.38 5.65
N TYR A 224 -5.12 0.55 6.40
CA TYR A 224 -4.66 0.02 7.67
C TYR A 224 -3.48 -0.96 7.49
N ALA A 225 -3.53 -1.82 6.46
CA ALA A 225 -2.40 -2.69 6.11
C ALA A 225 -1.13 -1.89 5.80
N ARG A 226 -1.25 -0.77 5.10
CA ARG A 226 -0.12 0.13 4.84
C ARG A 226 0.47 0.72 6.13
N GLU A 227 -0.37 1.17 7.05
CA GLU A 227 0.10 1.70 8.34
C GLU A 227 0.77 0.62 9.19
N VAL A 228 0.21 -0.59 9.24
CA VAL A 228 0.80 -1.71 9.99
C VAL A 228 2.16 -2.09 9.42
N CYS A 229 2.33 -2.06 8.09
CA CYS A 229 3.62 -2.38 7.50
C CYS A 229 4.73 -1.40 7.93
N LYS A 230 4.42 -0.13 8.20
CA LYS A 230 5.40 0.85 8.71
C LYS A 230 5.94 0.49 10.10
N ALA A 231 5.28 -0.40 10.84
CA ALA A 231 5.73 -0.85 12.15
C ALA A 231 7.07 -1.63 12.08
N THR A 232 7.49 -2.12 10.91
CA THR A 232 8.80 -2.76 10.73
C THR A 232 9.96 -1.76 10.66
N GLY A 233 9.68 -0.48 10.37
CA GLY A 233 10.66 0.59 10.27
C GLY A 233 10.53 1.40 8.97
N VAL A 234 11.18 2.57 8.93
CA VAL A 234 11.08 3.56 7.84
C VAL A 234 11.53 3.02 6.48
N SER A 235 12.43 2.03 6.47
CA SER A 235 13.01 1.42 5.25
C SER A 235 12.84 -0.09 5.21
N ALA A 236 11.85 -0.65 5.92
CA ALA A 236 11.71 -2.09 6.11
C ALA A 236 10.37 -2.65 5.59
N CYS A 237 9.78 -2.02 4.58
CA CYS A 237 8.48 -2.36 3.99
C CYS A 237 8.50 -2.24 2.45
N ASP A 238 9.47 -2.89 1.80
CA ASP A 238 9.60 -2.83 0.34
C ASP A 238 8.54 -3.70 -0.36
N PHE A 239 8.31 -4.90 0.19
CA PHE A 239 7.34 -5.87 -0.35
C PHE A 239 6.29 -6.22 0.72
N PRO A 240 5.27 -5.35 0.91
CA PRO A 240 4.18 -5.62 1.83
C PRO A 240 3.31 -6.77 1.29
N SER A 241 3.18 -7.82 2.09
CA SER A 241 2.50 -9.05 1.71
C SER A 241 1.42 -9.39 2.74
N LEU A 242 0.19 -9.65 2.29
CA LEU A 242 -0.92 -10.07 3.15
C LEU A 242 -1.12 -11.58 3.01
N ILE A 243 -1.06 -12.31 4.13
CA ILE A 243 -1.19 -13.76 4.18
C ILE A 243 -2.49 -14.13 4.90
N GLY A 244 -3.47 -14.63 4.15
CA GLY A 244 -4.73 -15.10 4.72
C GLY A 244 -4.60 -16.48 5.38
N ASN A 245 -5.21 -16.63 6.56
CA ASN A 245 -5.40 -17.92 7.25
C ASN A 245 -6.42 -18.80 6.52
N ASP A 246 -6.06 -19.27 5.34
CA ASP A 246 -6.90 -20.14 4.53
C ASP A 246 -6.06 -21.22 3.83
N ASP A 247 -6.54 -22.45 3.86
CA ASP A 247 -5.86 -23.60 3.28
C ASP A 247 -6.06 -23.68 1.76
N TYR A 248 -7.02 -22.94 1.21
CA TYR A 248 -7.26 -22.85 -0.24
C TYR A 248 -6.33 -21.87 -0.95
N TYR A 249 -5.95 -22.20 -2.18
CA TYR A 249 -5.24 -21.30 -3.07
C TYR A 249 -6.00 -19.98 -3.25
N GLY A 250 -5.25 -18.90 -3.33
CA GLY A 250 -5.74 -17.62 -3.81
C GLY A 250 -4.73 -16.53 -3.55
N GLY A 251 -4.89 -15.44 -4.29
CA GLY A 251 -4.01 -14.30 -4.18
C GLY A 251 -4.29 -13.24 -5.22
N LEU A 252 -3.66 -12.09 -5.02
CA LEU A 252 -3.71 -10.97 -5.94
C LEU A 252 -2.37 -10.25 -5.88
N GLY A 253 -1.95 -9.67 -7.00
CA GLY A 253 -0.75 -8.84 -7.09
C GLY A 253 -1.16 -7.39 -7.25
N GLY A 254 -0.32 -6.46 -6.80
CA GLY A 254 -0.61 -5.03 -6.83
C GLY A 254 0.25 -4.30 -5.81
N GLU A 255 -0.34 -3.33 -5.11
CA GLU A 255 0.30 -2.68 -3.97
C GLU A 255 0.74 -3.69 -2.90
N PHE A 256 -0.14 -4.63 -2.59
CA PHE A 256 0.13 -5.74 -1.69
C PHE A 256 0.23 -7.04 -2.48
N VAL A 257 1.21 -7.87 -2.12
CA VAL A 257 1.23 -9.27 -2.54
C VAL A 257 0.28 -10.03 -1.62
N ILE A 258 -0.88 -10.44 -2.13
CA ILE A 258 -1.86 -11.19 -1.35
C ILE A 258 -1.71 -12.67 -1.67
N ALA A 259 -1.60 -13.51 -0.64
CA ALA A 259 -1.55 -14.96 -0.73
C ALA A 259 -2.24 -15.60 0.50
N THR A 260 -2.28 -16.93 0.54
CA THR A 260 -2.79 -17.70 1.68
C THR A 260 -1.72 -18.62 2.26
N ARG A 261 -2.01 -19.24 3.41
CA ARG A 261 -1.16 -20.31 3.99
C ARG A 261 -1.24 -21.64 3.25
N SER A 262 -1.96 -21.74 2.13
CA SER A 262 -2.17 -22.99 1.40
C SER A 262 -0.85 -23.75 1.15
N PRO A 263 -0.75 -25.03 1.55
CA PRO A 263 0.49 -25.82 1.37
C PRO A 263 0.64 -26.38 -0.06
N THR A 264 -0.43 -26.41 -0.85
CA THR A 264 -0.48 -27.21 -2.11
C THR A 264 -0.43 -26.39 -3.39
N THR A 265 -0.50 -25.07 -3.32
CA THR A 265 -0.75 -24.27 -4.52
C THR A 265 -0.18 -22.87 -4.39
N GLY A 266 0.83 -22.56 -5.22
CA GLY A 266 1.37 -21.22 -5.43
C GLY A 266 2.08 -20.62 -4.23
N THR A 267 3.30 -21.09 -3.98
CA THR A 267 4.31 -20.40 -3.16
C THR A 267 4.28 -18.89 -3.41
N VAL A 268 4.48 -18.09 -2.35
CA VAL A 268 4.74 -16.64 -2.41
C VAL A 268 5.67 -16.28 -3.60
N ARG A 269 6.66 -17.12 -3.90
CA ARG A 269 7.53 -17.10 -5.09
C ARG A 269 6.81 -16.85 -6.42
N ARG A 270 5.68 -17.53 -6.67
CA ARG A 270 4.89 -17.38 -7.91
C ARG A 270 4.19 -16.02 -7.94
N GLN A 271 3.76 -15.50 -6.79
CA GLN A 271 3.06 -14.22 -6.70
C GLN A 271 4.04 -13.02 -6.74
N LEU A 272 5.23 -13.14 -6.12
CA LEU A 272 6.34 -12.19 -6.31
C LEU A 272 6.82 -12.17 -7.78
N GLY A 273 6.86 -13.32 -8.45
CA GLY A 273 7.13 -13.39 -9.90
C GLY A 273 6.01 -12.81 -10.78
N THR A 274 4.81 -12.58 -10.22
CA THR A 274 3.68 -11.95 -10.93
C THR A 274 3.63 -10.43 -10.68
N ILE A 275 4.70 -9.83 -10.13
CA ILE A 275 4.97 -8.39 -10.23
C ILE A 275 5.27 -8.09 -11.72
N ARG A 276 4.25 -8.21 -12.56
CA ARG A 276 4.35 -8.06 -14.00
C ARG A 276 4.14 -6.58 -14.33
N ARG A 277 5.24 -5.96 -14.77
CA ARG A 277 5.42 -4.61 -15.35
C ARG A 277 5.94 -3.49 -14.44
N GLY A 278 6.87 -3.75 -13.53
CA GLY A 278 7.55 -2.63 -12.87
C GLY A 278 8.94 -2.90 -12.36
N ARG A 279 9.11 -3.92 -11.51
CA ARG A 279 10.37 -4.19 -10.83
C ARG A 279 10.46 -5.68 -10.52
N ASP A 280 11.19 -6.41 -11.35
CA ASP A 280 11.56 -7.80 -11.07
C ASP A 280 12.38 -7.83 -9.78
N VAL A 281 12.01 -8.69 -8.84
CA VAL A 281 12.75 -8.91 -7.58
C VAL A 281 14.16 -9.43 -7.87
N GLU A 282 14.29 -10.23 -8.93
CA GLU A 282 15.56 -10.71 -9.47
C GLU A 282 16.35 -9.57 -10.12
N ALA A 283 15.70 -8.63 -10.81
CA ALA A 283 16.35 -7.45 -11.38
C ALA A 283 16.79 -6.44 -10.30
N LEU A 284 16.07 -6.33 -9.18
CA LEU A 284 16.47 -5.54 -8.01
C LEU A 284 17.64 -6.19 -7.27
N ALA A 285 17.60 -7.52 -7.09
CA ALA A 285 18.73 -8.26 -6.55
C ALA A 285 19.97 -8.10 -7.44
N ASP A 286 19.82 -8.21 -8.77
CA ASP A 286 20.89 -7.99 -9.74
C ASP A 286 21.41 -6.54 -9.77
N GLN A 287 20.54 -5.54 -9.53
CA GLN A 287 20.95 -4.13 -9.41
C GLN A 287 21.77 -3.86 -8.14
N LEU A 288 21.50 -4.58 -7.04
CA LEU A 288 22.27 -4.46 -5.79
C LEU A 288 23.62 -5.21 -5.83
N VAL A 289 23.79 -6.16 -6.74
CA VAL A 289 25.01 -6.96 -6.90
C VAL A 289 26.01 -6.33 -7.87
N ARG A 290 25.59 -5.41 -8.75
CA ARG A 290 26.51 -4.73 -9.67
C ARG A 290 27.28 -3.63 -8.95
N PRO A 291 28.64 -3.65 -8.96
CA PRO A 291 29.42 -2.52 -8.48
C PRO A 291 29.22 -1.30 -9.42
N PRO A 292 29.45 -0.08 -8.92
CA PRO A 292 29.31 1.16 -9.70
C PRO A 292 30.21 1.21 -10.94
#